data_AF-A0A9P6YP74-F1
#
_entry.id   AF-A0A9P6YP74-F1
#
_cell.length_a   1.000
_cell.length_b   1.000
_cell.length_c   1.000
_cell.angle_alpha   90.00
_cell.angle_beta   90.00
_cell.angle_gamma   90.00
#
_symmetry.space_group_name_H-M   'P 1'
#
loop_
_entity.id
_entity.type
_entity.pdbx_description
1 polymer ?
#
loop_
_entity_poly.entity_id
_entity_poly.type
_entity_poly.pdbx_seq_one_letter_code
_entity_poly.pdbx_strand_id
1 'polypeptide(L)'
;MSRFDFAKAIEELQQLRTTNERSSERITNIGQRIIDDNYTSKLGDQVWPFYEQVTIAALDTQNMTLANYCIDKLKDRFTESSFRFRRLLGMRYEAQGLLDEAQEVYDSILQEDETNLLASKRQIALLKTKHKETEMIDALTKYLDTYYDDCEAWLELCEVYASKHMYEQAAFCCEEMILLQPSNHIFYLKYAEICYTIHQFPLALKHYCKVLDLCTDHVRALYGLHL
;
A
#
# COMPACT_ATOMS: atom_id res chain seq x y z
N MET A 1 29.61 -17.37 -17.67
CA MET A 1 28.59 -16.39 -17.21
C MET A 1 27.85 -15.90 -18.43
N SER A 2 26.51 -15.93 -18.42
CA SER A 2 25.73 -15.38 -19.54
C SER A 2 26.04 -13.89 -19.69
N ARG A 3 26.28 -13.44 -20.92
CA ARG A 3 26.47 -12.02 -21.25
C ARG A 3 25.26 -11.23 -20.76
N PHE A 4 25.48 -10.11 -20.07
CA PHE A 4 24.39 -9.22 -19.67
C PHE A 4 23.73 -8.63 -20.92
N ASP A 5 22.43 -8.85 -21.05
CA ASP A 5 21.62 -8.31 -22.14
C ASP A 5 20.88 -7.06 -21.67
N PHE A 6 21.46 -5.90 -22.01
CA PHE A 6 20.92 -4.61 -21.59
C PHE A 6 19.50 -4.36 -22.14
N ALA A 7 19.24 -4.70 -23.40
CA ALA A 7 17.93 -4.43 -24.02
C ALA A 7 16.82 -5.22 -23.31
N LYS A 8 17.08 -6.51 -23.06
CA LYS A 8 16.17 -7.38 -22.33
C LYS A 8 15.95 -6.90 -20.88
N ALA A 9 16.99 -6.42 -20.22
CA ALA A 9 16.90 -5.91 -18.85
C ALA A 9 16.00 -4.66 -18.75
N ILE A 10 16.07 -3.74 -19.72
CA ILE A 10 15.22 -2.55 -19.75
C ILE A 10 13.76 -2.90 -20.05
N GLU A 11 13.54 -3.82 -20.98
CA GLU A 11 12.19 -4.33 -21.27
C GLU A 11 11.58 -4.99 -20.03
N GLU A 12 12.35 -5.82 -19.32
CA GLU A 12 11.92 -6.45 -18.07
C GLU A 12 11.55 -5.41 -17.00
N LEU A 13 12.40 -4.40 -16.78
CA LEU A 13 12.10 -3.32 -15.83
C LEU A 13 10.85 -2.54 -16.22
N GLN A 14 10.62 -2.29 -17.50
CA GLN A 14 9.42 -1.62 -17.99
C GLN A 14 8.17 -2.47 -17.78
N GLN A 15 8.23 -3.77 -18.10
CA GLN A 15 7.13 -4.70 -17.87
C GLN A 15 6.74 -4.72 -16.39
N LEU A 16 7.73 -4.85 -15.49
CA LEU A 16 7.51 -4.82 -14.04
C LEU A 16 6.86 -3.51 -13.56
N ARG A 17 7.18 -2.36 -14.17
CA ARG A 17 6.49 -1.09 -13.87
C ARG A 17 5.04 -1.09 -14.34
N THR A 18 4.76 -1.69 -15.50
CA THR A 18 3.40 -1.69 -16.06
C THR A 18 2.47 -2.70 -15.38
N THR A 19 3.00 -3.83 -14.91
CA THR A 19 2.22 -4.87 -14.23
C THR A 19 2.06 -4.60 -12.74
N ASN A 20 2.79 -3.62 -12.17
CA ASN A 20 2.89 -3.37 -10.74
C ASN A 20 3.30 -4.61 -9.92
N GLU A 21 4.06 -5.53 -10.53
CA GLU A 21 4.53 -6.73 -9.88
C GLU A 21 5.68 -6.42 -8.90
N ARG A 22 5.52 -6.83 -7.64
CA ARG A 22 6.53 -6.61 -6.60
C ARG A 22 7.66 -7.63 -6.70
N SER A 23 8.61 -7.35 -7.58
CA SER A 23 9.84 -8.14 -7.79
C SER A 23 11.11 -7.39 -7.33
N SER A 24 11.12 -6.92 -6.08
CA SER A 24 12.13 -5.98 -5.57
C SER A 24 13.57 -6.52 -5.64
N GLU A 25 13.82 -7.79 -5.27
CA GLU A 25 15.15 -8.42 -5.42
C GLU A 25 15.64 -8.41 -6.88
N ARG A 26 14.75 -8.74 -7.82
CA ARG A 26 15.10 -8.80 -9.23
C ARG A 26 15.41 -7.42 -9.79
N ILE A 27 14.59 -6.42 -9.46
CA ILE A 27 14.79 -5.02 -9.84
C ILE A 27 16.10 -4.49 -9.27
N THR A 28 16.39 -4.74 -7.99
CA THR A 28 17.63 -4.35 -7.32
C THR A 28 18.85 -4.93 -8.04
N ASN A 29 18.83 -6.23 -8.34
CA ASN A 29 19.92 -6.91 -9.02
C ASN A 29 20.17 -6.39 -10.45
N ILE A 30 19.10 -6.14 -11.22
CA ILE A 30 19.21 -5.56 -12.57
C ILE A 30 19.71 -4.11 -12.47
N GLY A 31 19.14 -3.31 -11.58
CA GLY A 31 19.47 -1.91 -11.37
C GLY A 31 20.93 -1.72 -10.98
N GLN A 32 21.42 -2.53 -10.03
CA GLN A 32 22.82 -2.52 -9.61
C GLN A 32 23.77 -2.82 -10.77
N ARG A 33 23.50 -3.87 -11.56
CA ARG A 33 24.31 -4.17 -12.75
C ARG A 33 24.33 -3.02 -13.77
N ILE A 34 23.19 -2.41 -14.06
CA ILE A 34 23.11 -1.29 -15.01
C ILE A 34 23.96 -0.10 -14.55
N ILE A 35 23.98 0.16 -13.24
CA ILE A 35 24.76 1.23 -12.63
C ILE A 35 26.26 0.89 -12.64
N ASP A 36 26.64 -0.30 -12.15
CA ASP A 36 28.03 -0.75 -12.05
C ASP A 36 28.71 -0.84 -13.42
N ASP A 37 27.99 -1.34 -14.44
CA ASP A 37 28.49 -1.47 -15.81
C ASP A 37 28.38 -0.15 -16.63
N ASN A 38 28.01 0.98 -16.01
CA ASN A 38 27.88 2.31 -16.63
C ASN A 38 26.90 2.38 -17.83
N TYR A 39 25.85 1.55 -17.81
CA TYR A 39 24.81 1.57 -18.85
C TYR A 39 23.78 2.70 -18.68
N THR A 40 23.81 3.44 -17.57
CA THR A 40 22.86 4.53 -17.29
C THR A 40 22.86 5.63 -18.36
N SER A 41 24.01 5.92 -18.97
CA SER A 41 24.13 6.88 -20.08
C SER A 41 23.30 6.50 -21.32
N LYS A 42 23.00 5.21 -21.52
CA LYS A 42 22.23 4.70 -22.66
C LYS A 42 20.71 4.83 -22.47
N LEU A 43 20.24 5.15 -21.27
CA LEU A 43 18.81 5.24 -20.96
C LEU A 43 18.15 6.52 -21.47
N GLY A 44 18.93 7.58 -21.76
CA GLY A 44 18.38 8.89 -22.09
C GLY A 44 17.41 9.37 -21.01
N ASP A 45 16.21 9.81 -21.39
CA ASP A 45 15.19 10.29 -20.45
C ASP A 45 14.57 9.19 -19.57
N GLN A 46 14.72 7.91 -19.93
CA GLN A 46 14.23 6.79 -19.12
C GLN A 46 15.08 6.55 -17.86
N VAL A 47 16.17 7.30 -17.68
CA VAL A 47 17.05 7.18 -16.52
C VAL A 47 16.37 7.57 -15.22
N TRP A 48 15.40 8.50 -15.23
CA TRP A 48 14.74 8.97 -14.01
C TRP A 48 13.69 8.00 -13.47
N PRO A 49 12.74 7.50 -14.30
CA PRO A 49 11.87 6.41 -13.88
C PRO A 49 12.66 5.16 -13.46
N PHE A 50 13.81 4.91 -14.09
CA PHE A 50 14.74 3.86 -13.68
C PHE A 50 15.26 4.09 -12.26
N TYR A 51 15.82 5.27 -11.94
CA TYR A 51 16.30 5.55 -10.59
C TYR A 51 15.18 5.50 -9.54
N GLU A 52 13.97 5.99 -9.86
CA GLU A 52 12.82 5.89 -8.95
C GLU A 52 12.46 4.42 -8.65
N GLN A 53 12.37 3.58 -9.70
CA GLN A 53 12.06 2.16 -9.56
C GLN A 53 13.14 1.40 -8.76
N VAL A 54 14.42 1.65 -9.07
CA VAL A 54 15.54 1.02 -8.36
C VAL A 54 15.60 1.50 -6.91
N THR A 55 15.31 2.77 -6.63
CA THR A 55 15.24 3.29 -5.25
C THR A 55 14.22 2.50 -4.44
N ILE A 56 12.98 2.37 -4.94
CA ILE A 56 11.90 1.67 -4.23
C ILE A 56 12.28 0.21 -3.96
N ALA A 57 12.79 -0.49 -4.98
CA ALA A 57 13.22 -1.88 -4.84
C ALA A 57 14.42 -2.05 -3.90
N ALA A 58 15.38 -1.13 -3.95
CA ALA A 58 16.56 -1.16 -3.09
C ALA A 58 16.17 -0.97 -1.61
N LEU A 59 15.26 -0.04 -1.31
CA LEU A 59 14.72 0.15 0.03
C LEU A 59 14.00 -1.11 0.55
N ASP A 60 13.17 -1.74 -0.28
CA ASP A 60 12.50 -3.01 0.04
C ASP A 60 13.50 -4.13 0.39
N THR A 61 14.63 -4.18 -0.31
CA THR A 61 15.71 -5.16 -0.10
C THR A 61 16.76 -4.72 0.93
N GLN A 62 16.54 -3.60 1.62
CA GLN A 62 17.48 -2.99 2.57
C GLN A 62 18.87 -2.66 2.00
N ASN A 63 19.00 -2.56 0.67
CA ASN A 63 20.22 -2.12 0.01
C ASN A 63 20.32 -0.58 0.04
N MET A 64 20.59 -0.04 1.23
CA MET A 64 20.62 1.40 1.47
C MET A 64 21.69 2.13 0.65
N THR A 65 22.80 1.45 0.32
CA THR A 65 23.86 2.01 -0.53
C THR A 65 23.35 2.32 -1.94
N LEU A 66 22.62 1.37 -2.54
CA LEU A 66 22.05 1.56 -3.88
C LEU A 66 20.90 2.58 -3.87
N ALA A 67 20.02 2.50 -2.86
CA ALA A 67 18.93 3.44 -2.71
C ALA A 67 19.44 4.89 -2.59
N ASN A 68 20.43 5.14 -1.74
CA ASN A 68 21.01 6.47 -1.55
C ASN A 68 21.69 6.97 -2.83
N TYR A 69 22.42 6.11 -3.54
CA TYR A 69 23.01 6.48 -4.84
C TYR A 69 21.96 6.97 -5.83
N CYS A 70 20.85 6.24 -5.97
CA CYS A 70 19.76 6.62 -6.88
C CYS A 70 19.05 7.91 -6.43
N ILE A 71 18.85 8.09 -5.12
CA ILE A 71 18.26 9.32 -4.55
C ILE A 71 19.16 10.53 -4.83
N ASP A 72 20.48 10.41 -4.66
CA ASP A 72 21.41 11.51 -4.93
C ASP A 72 21.38 11.89 -6.42
N LYS A 73 21.31 10.92 -7.33
CA LYS A 73 21.12 11.19 -8.76
C LYS A 73 19.80 11.87 -9.09
N LEU A 74 18.73 11.52 -8.39
CA LEU A 74 17.44 12.18 -8.56
C LEU A 74 17.47 13.61 -8.02
N LYS A 75 18.17 13.85 -6.91
CA LYS A 75 18.33 15.17 -6.28
C LYS A 75 19.02 16.18 -7.19
N ASP A 76 19.98 15.72 -8.00
CA ASP A 76 20.71 16.58 -8.96
C ASP A 76 19.78 17.22 -10.00
N ARG A 77 18.64 16.57 -10.34
CA ARG A 77 17.68 17.04 -11.34
C ARG A 77 16.38 17.55 -10.74
N PHE A 78 15.88 16.88 -9.71
CA PHE A 78 14.60 17.19 -9.07
C PHE A 78 14.87 17.74 -7.67
N THR A 79 14.35 18.93 -7.41
CA THR A 79 14.41 19.55 -6.09
C THR A 79 13.21 19.13 -5.24
N GLU A 80 13.15 19.66 -4.02
CA GLU A 80 12.07 19.39 -3.06
C GLU A 80 10.68 19.83 -3.54
N SER A 81 10.57 20.60 -4.64
CA SER A 81 9.28 20.91 -5.26
C SER A 81 8.58 19.68 -5.86
N SER A 82 9.32 18.61 -6.18
CA SER A 82 8.75 17.38 -6.72
C SER A 82 8.19 16.48 -5.62
N PHE A 83 6.86 16.28 -5.61
CA PHE A 83 6.21 15.33 -4.68
C PHE A 83 6.75 13.91 -4.81
N ARG A 84 7.06 13.45 -6.03
CA ARG A 84 7.65 12.12 -6.24
C ARG A 84 9.00 11.99 -5.55
N PHE A 85 9.85 12.99 -5.68
CA PHE A 85 11.16 13.00 -5.04
C PHE A 85 11.04 13.08 -3.51
N ARG A 86 10.23 14.00 -2.98
CA ARG A 86 9.95 14.09 -1.54
C ARG A 86 9.44 12.77 -0.98
N ARG A 87 8.51 12.10 -1.66
CA ARG A 87 8.01 10.78 -1.23
C ARG A 87 9.14 9.75 -1.12
N LEU A 88 10.10 9.73 -2.04
CA LEU A 88 11.27 8.84 -1.95
C LEU A 88 12.18 9.18 -0.76
N LEU A 89 12.33 10.47 -0.43
CA LEU A 89 13.04 10.89 0.78
C LEU A 89 12.33 10.40 2.05
N GLY A 90 11.00 10.53 2.11
CA GLY A 90 10.20 9.98 3.20
C GLY A 90 10.39 8.47 3.33
N MET A 91 10.34 7.73 2.22
CA MET A 91 10.54 6.28 2.22
C MET A 91 11.96 5.88 2.67
N ARG A 92 12.96 6.69 2.37
CA ARG A 92 14.33 6.50 2.88
C ARG A 92 14.38 6.69 4.39
N TYR A 93 13.71 7.72 4.94
CA TYR A 93 13.62 7.93 6.38
C TYR A 93 12.87 6.78 7.08
N GLU A 94 11.78 6.27 6.50
CA GLU A 94 11.08 5.05 6.96
C GLU A 94 12.07 3.87 7.08
N ALA A 95 12.84 3.61 6.01
CA ALA A 95 13.81 2.51 5.99
C ALA A 95 14.97 2.69 6.99
N GLN A 96 15.26 3.92 7.42
CA GLN A 96 16.25 4.24 8.45
C GLN A 96 15.68 4.20 9.87
N GLY A 97 14.37 4.02 10.03
CA GLY A 97 13.68 4.11 11.33
C GLY A 97 13.47 5.54 11.83
N LEU A 98 13.74 6.54 10.99
CA LEU A 98 13.55 7.97 11.26
C LEU A 98 12.09 8.35 10.98
N LEU A 99 11.19 7.84 11.82
CA LEU A 99 9.75 7.89 11.56
C LEU A 99 9.15 9.29 11.72
N ASP A 100 9.76 10.17 12.52
CA ASP A 100 9.26 11.54 12.70
C ASP A 100 9.62 12.40 11.50
N GLU A 101 10.83 12.26 10.98
CA GLU A 101 11.30 12.90 9.75
C GLU A 101 10.50 12.42 8.53
N ALA A 102 10.18 11.11 8.47
CA ALA A 102 9.29 10.59 7.43
C ALA A 102 7.89 11.23 7.52
N GLN A 103 7.35 11.39 8.74
CA GLN A 103 6.05 12.02 8.96
C GLN A 103 6.03 13.46 8.46
N GLU A 104 7.02 14.27 8.84
CA GLU A 104 7.12 15.67 8.40
C GLU A 104 7.14 15.79 6.88
N VAL A 105 7.86 14.89 6.20
CA VAL A 105 7.90 14.85 4.73
C VAL A 105 6.51 14.58 4.14
N TYR A 106 5.78 13.58 4.64
CA TYR A 106 4.45 13.27 4.12
C TYR A 106 3.43 14.34 4.45
N ASP A 107 3.47 14.90 5.66
CA ASP A 107 2.62 16.01 6.08
C ASP A 107 2.85 17.22 5.18
N SER A 108 4.11 17.54 4.82
CA SER A 108 4.41 18.63 3.89
C SER A 108 3.81 18.42 2.49
N ILE A 109 3.81 17.18 1.99
CA ILE A 109 3.20 16.86 0.68
C ILE A 109 1.69 17.05 0.77
N LEU A 110 1.07 16.53 1.83
CA LEU A 110 -0.39 16.57 2.01
C LEU A 110 -0.90 17.97 2.36
N GLN A 111 -0.09 18.83 2.97
CA GLN A 111 -0.43 20.25 3.15
C GLN A 111 -0.51 21.01 1.82
N GLU A 112 0.32 20.64 0.84
CA GLU A 112 0.31 21.25 -0.50
C GLU A 112 -0.73 20.60 -1.44
N ASP A 113 -0.91 19.29 -1.33
CA ASP A 113 -1.86 18.50 -2.11
C ASP A 113 -2.48 17.40 -1.23
N GLU A 114 -3.63 17.72 -0.63
CA GLU A 114 -4.36 16.80 0.23
C GLU A 114 -4.87 15.55 -0.51
N THR A 115 -4.97 15.62 -1.84
CA THR A 115 -5.44 14.52 -2.69
C THR A 115 -4.30 13.62 -3.15
N ASN A 116 -3.09 13.76 -2.61
CA ASN A 116 -1.96 12.96 -3.05
C ASN A 116 -2.04 11.50 -2.57
N LEU A 117 -2.69 10.64 -3.36
CA LEU A 117 -2.87 9.20 -3.14
C LEU A 117 -1.66 8.49 -2.51
N LEU A 118 -0.47 8.65 -3.12
CA LEU A 118 0.72 7.90 -2.71
C LEU A 118 1.30 8.41 -1.38
N ALA A 119 1.20 9.71 -1.11
CA ALA A 119 1.62 10.28 0.17
C ALA A 119 0.64 9.90 1.29
N SER A 120 -0.68 9.94 1.04
CA SER A 120 -1.70 9.52 2.01
C SER A 120 -1.50 8.06 2.42
N LYS A 121 -1.31 7.14 1.45
CA LYS A 121 -1.05 5.72 1.77
C LYS A 121 0.20 5.52 2.62
N ARG A 122 1.27 6.30 2.36
CA ARG A 122 2.50 6.23 3.15
C ARG A 122 2.30 6.77 4.57
N GLN A 123 1.63 7.91 4.71
CA GLN A 123 1.28 8.48 6.02
C GLN A 123 0.44 7.49 6.85
N ILE A 124 -0.58 6.86 6.26
CA ILE A 124 -1.41 5.85 6.94
C ILE A 124 -0.57 4.65 7.39
N ALA A 125 0.31 4.13 6.53
CA ALA A 125 1.21 3.03 6.89
C ALA A 125 2.19 3.41 8.03
N LEU A 126 2.67 4.65 8.03
CA LEU A 126 3.51 5.20 9.10
C LEU A 126 2.75 5.29 10.43
N LEU A 127 1.52 5.80 10.41
CA LEU A 127 0.66 5.89 11.60
C LEU A 127 0.34 4.50 12.18
N LYS A 128 0.12 3.51 11.31
CA LYS A 128 -0.02 2.10 11.71
C LYS A 128 1.23 1.59 12.42
N THR A 129 2.42 1.90 11.89
CA THR A 129 3.71 1.53 12.50
C THR A 129 3.94 2.22 13.84
N LYS A 130 3.49 3.47 14.00
CA LYS A 130 3.55 4.21 15.27
C LYS A 130 2.45 3.84 16.27
N HIS A 131 1.53 2.94 15.93
CA HIS A 131 0.34 2.60 16.72
C HIS A 131 -0.55 3.80 17.09
N LYS A 132 -0.58 4.83 16.22
CA LYS A 132 -1.40 6.04 16.41
C LYS A 132 -2.79 5.85 15.79
N GLU A 133 -3.57 4.94 16.38
CA GLU A 133 -4.86 4.49 15.81
C GLU A 133 -5.89 5.61 15.60
N THR A 134 -5.94 6.62 16.48
CA THR A 134 -6.89 7.74 16.34
C THR A 134 -6.56 8.63 15.15
N GLU A 135 -5.27 9.01 15.01
CA GLU A 135 -4.78 9.78 13.86
C GLU A 135 -4.93 8.96 12.55
N MET A 136 -4.76 7.64 12.63
CA MET A 136 -4.96 6.73 11.50
C MET A 136 -6.42 6.70 11.04
N ILE A 137 -7.39 6.70 11.95
CA ILE A 137 -8.82 6.79 11.61
C ILE A 137 -9.08 8.08 10.84
N ASP A 138 -8.63 9.24 11.36
CA ASP A 138 -8.84 10.53 10.72
C ASP A 138 -8.18 10.61 9.33
N ALA A 139 -6.98 10.03 9.18
CA ALA A 139 -6.30 9.96 7.90
C ALA A 139 -7.02 9.04 6.89
N LEU A 140 -7.51 7.88 7.34
CA LEU A 140 -8.25 6.92 6.51
C LEU A 140 -9.61 7.46 6.07
N THR A 141 -10.36 8.14 6.96
CA THR A 141 -11.65 8.74 6.61
C THR A 141 -11.46 9.85 5.57
N LYS A 142 -10.52 10.77 5.79
CA LYS A 142 -10.17 11.82 4.81
C LYS A 142 -9.74 11.23 3.46
N TYR A 143 -8.96 10.15 3.49
CA TYR A 143 -8.53 9.46 2.29
C TYR A 143 -9.72 8.86 1.51
N LEU A 144 -10.62 8.16 2.21
CA LEU A 144 -11.80 7.53 1.62
C LEU A 144 -12.85 8.53 1.12
N ASP A 145 -12.90 9.76 1.67
CA ASP A 145 -13.71 10.85 1.12
C ASP A 145 -13.30 11.20 -0.34
N THR A 146 -12.02 10.97 -0.69
CA THR A 146 -11.50 11.20 -2.05
C THR A 146 -11.45 9.91 -2.88
N TYR A 147 -11.06 8.79 -2.26
CA TYR A 147 -10.81 7.48 -2.90
C TYR A 147 -11.73 6.40 -2.34
N TYR A 148 -13.04 6.61 -2.48
CA TYR A 148 -14.07 5.73 -1.90
C TYR A 148 -14.12 4.32 -2.53
N ASP A 149 -13.47 4.12 -3.68
CA ASP A 149 -13.38 2.84 -4.39
C ASP A 149 -12.20 1.96 -3.92
N ASP A 150 -11.38 2.44 -2.98
CA ASP A 150 -10.26 1.68 -2.43
C ASP A 150 -10.72 0.71 -1.32
N CYS A 151 -10.97 -0.54 -1.73
CA CYS A 151 -11.41 -1.60 -0.84
C CYS A 151 -10.37 -1.96 0.25
N GLU A 152 -9.07 -1.82 -0.02
CA GLU A 152 -8.03 -2.10 0.98
C GLU A 152 -8.06 -1.06 2.11
N ALA A 153 -8.30 0.21 1.78
CA ALA A 153 -8.44 1.27 2.78
C ALA A 153 -9.70 1.09 3.64
N TRP A 154 -10.83 0.67 3.06
CA TRP A 154 -12.02 0.31 3.84
C TRP A 154 -11.77 -0.85 4.79
N LEU A 155 -11.01 -1.87 4.35
CA LEU A 155 -10.65 -3.01 5.18
C LEU A 155 -9.78 -2.60 6.37
N GLU A 156 -8.77 -1.77 6.14
CA GLU A 156 -7.90 -1.22 7.20
C GLU A 156 -8.71 -0.39 8.20
N LEU A 157 -9.60 0.48 7.73
CA LEU A 157 -10.47 1.29 8.59
C LEU A 157 -11.42 0.41 9.43
N CYS A 158 -12.00 -0.62 8.82
CA CYS A 158 -12.83 -1.60 9.52
C CYS A 158 -12.06 -2.29 10.66
N GLU A 159 -10.82 -2.69 10.41
CA GLU A 159 -9.98 -3.37 11.42
C GLU A 159 -9.61 -2.45 12.58
N VAL A 160 -9.30 -1.18 12.30
CA VAL A 160 -9.02 -0.19 13.35
C VAL A 160 -10.28 0.12 14.17
N TYR A 161 -11.46 0.25 13.55
CA TYR A 161 -12.70 0.42 14.30
C TYR A 161 -13.03 -0.80 15.16
N ALA A 162 -12.83 -2.01 14.63
CA ALA A 162 -13.04 -3.24 15.39
C ALA A 162 -12.08 -3.35 16.59
N SER A 163 -10.79 -2.95 16.44
CA SER A 163 -9.82 -2.94 17.54
C SER A 163 -10.21 -1.96 18.65
N LYS A 164 -10.91 -0.87 18.31
CA LYS A 164 -11.46 0.13 19.23
C LYS A 164 -12.85 -0.21 19.78
N HIS A 165 -13.40 -1.39 19.48
CA HIS A 165 -14.78 -1.78 19.83
C HIS A 165 -15.87 -0.86 19.22
N MET A 166 -15.54 -0.13 18.16
CA MET A 166 -16.46 0.73 17.41
C MET A 166 -17.17 -0.10 16.32
N TYR A 167 -17.95 -1.08 16.77
CA TYR A 167 -18.48 -2.13 15.89
C TYR A 167 -19.50 -1.62 14.86
N GLU A 168 -20.29 -0.59 15.19
CA GLU A 168 -21.25 0.01 14.24
C GLU A 168 -20.52 0.67 13.05
N GLN A 169 -19.43 1.38 13.32
CA GLN A 169 -18.58 1.96 12.28
C GLN A 169 -17.84 0.89 11.46
N ALA A 170 -17.38 -0.17 12.13
CA ALA A 170 -16.76 -1.31 11.46
C ALA A 170 -17.77 -2.04 10.54
N ALA A 171 -19.04 -2.15 10.96
CA ALA A 171 -20.12 -2.71 10.18
C ALA A 171 -20.38 -1.88 8.92
N PHE A 172 -20.45 -0.55 9.04
CA PHE A 172 -20.58 0.36 7.90
C PHE A 172 -19.44 0.17 6.87
N CYS A 173 -18.18 0.07 7.33
CA CYS A 173 -17.06 -0.20 6.44
C CYS A 173 -17.22 -1.52 5.67
N CYS A 174 -17.80 -2.55 6.29
CA CYS A 174 -18.08 -3.82 5.62
C CYS A 174 -19.20 -3.71 4.58
N GLU A 175 -20.22 -2.88 4.82
CA GLU A 175 -21.27 -2.61 3.83
C GLU A 175 -20.68 -1.99 2.57
N GLU A 176 -19.82 -0.99 2.71
CA GLU A 176 -19.10 -0.37 1.59
C GLU A 176 -18.23 -1.39 0.84
N MET A 177 -17.47 -2.23 1.55
CA MET A 177 -16.69 -3.31 0.90
C MET A 177 -17.57 -4.31 0.13
N ILE A 178 -18.74 -4.66 0.67
CA ILE A 178 -19.71 -5.56 0.00
C ILE A 178 -20.29 -4.90 -1.25
N LEU A 179 -20.55 -3.59 -1.23
CA LEU A 179 -21.00 -2.84 -2.41
C LEU A 179 -19.93 -2.83 -3.51
N LEU A 180 -18.65 -2.64 -3.14
CA LEU A 180 -17.53 -2.64 -4.08
C LEU A 180 -17.25 -4.05 -4.65
N GLN A 181 -17.37 -5.10 -3.85
CA GLN A 181 -17.05 -6.49 -4.24
C GLN A 181 -18.11 -7.49 -3.76
N PRO A 182 -19.29 -7.54 -4.40
CA PRO A 182 -20.42 -8.37 -3.96
C PRO A 182 -20.23 -9.89 -4.16
N SER A 183 -19.17 -10.30 -4.87
CA SER A 183 -18.80 -11.71 -5.03
C SER A 183 -17.84 -12.21 -3.96
N ASN A 184 -17.27 -11.31 -3.15
CA ASN A 184 -16.27 -11.66 -2.15
C ASN A 184 -16.93 -12.11 -0.85
N HIS A 185 -16.98 -13.43 -0.64
CA HIS A 185 -17.58 -14.04 0.54
C HIS A 185 -16.89 -13.67 1.86
N ILE A 186 -15.61 -13.26 1.83
CA ILE A 186 -14.85 -12.87 3.03
C ILE A 186 -15.44 -11.62 3.68
N PHE A 187 -15.95 -10.67 2.89
CA PHE A 187 -16.55 -9.44 3.43
C PHE A 187 -17.90 -9.71 4.08
N TYR A 188 -18.71 -10.59 3.49
CA TYR A 188 -19.95 -11.06 4.13
C TYR A 188 -19.69 -11.79 5.44
N LEU A 189 -18.62 -12.59 5.51
CA LEU A 189 -18.23 -13.27 6.74
C LEU A 189 -17.84 -12.25 7.82
N LYS A 190 -16.96 -11.30 7.50
CA LYS A 190 -16.53 -10.26 8.44
C LYS A 190 -17.73 -9.45 8.94
N TYR A 191 -18.65 -9.07 8.06
CA TYR A 191 -19.88 -8.37 8.43
C TYR A 191 -20.76 -9.22 9.36
N ALA A 192 -20.98 -10.50 9.04
CA ALA A 192 -21.77 -11.41 9.86
C ALA A 192 -21.22 -11.53 11.30
N GLU A 193 -19.90 -11.59 11.44
CA GLU A 193 -19.23 -11.66 12.75
C GLU A 193 -19.37 -10.37 13.56
N ILE A 194 -19.26 -9.21 12.90
CA ILE A 194 -19.49 -7.92 13.53
C ILE A 194 -20.95 -7.81 13.98
N CYS A 195 -21.91 -8.13 13.09
CA CYS A 195 -23.34 -8.16 13.41
C CYS A 195 -23.67 -9.09 14.59
N TYR A 196 -23.02 -10.26 14.64
CA TYR A 196 -23.19 -11.19 15.76
C TYR A 196 -22.67 -10.59 17.07
N THR A 197 -21.52 -9.92 17.01
CA THR A 197 -20.89 -9.25 18.17
C THR A 197 -21.76 -8.14 18.74
N ILE A 198 -22.46 -7.36 17.89
CA ILE A 198 -23.42 -6.33 18.32
C ILE A 198 -24.84 -6.89 18.59
N HIS A 199 -24.99 -8.21 18.68
CA HIS A 199 -26.24 -8.91 18.97
C HIS A 199 -27.36 -8.74 17.92
N GLN A 200 -27.01 -8.39 16.68
CA GLN A 200 -27.92 -8.37 15.54
C GLN A 200 -28.02 -9.76 14.89
N PHE A 201 -28.46 -10.76 15.66
CA PHE A 201 -28.45 -12.17 15.26
C PHE A 201 -29.19 -12.48 13.94
N PRO A 202 -30.39 -11.92 13.65
CA PRO A 202 -31.08 -12.20 12.39
C PRO A 202 -30.27 -11.73 11.17
N LEU A 203 -29.56 -10.61 11.30
CA LEU A 203 -28.73 -10.06 10.24
C LEU A 203 -27.46 -10.90 10.08
N ALA A 204 -26.80 -11.25 11.18
CA ALA A 204 -25.64 -12.14 11.17
C ALA A 204 -25.96 -13.47 10.47
N LEU A 205 -27.08 -14.11 10.82
CA LEU A 205 -27.53 -15.37 10.21
C LEU A 205 -27.72 -15.24 8.70
N LYS A 206 -28.40 -14.17 8.24
CA LYS A 206 -28.58 -13.88 6.82
C LYS A 206 -27.25 -13.81 6.08
N HIS A 207 -26.26 -13.15 6.66
CA HIS A 207 -24.95 -13.00 6.04
C HIS A 207 -24.10 -14.27 6.10
N TYR A 208 -24.18 -15.07 7.17
CA TYR A 208 -23.58 -16.40 7.20
C TYR A 208 -24.15 -17.32 6.11
N CYS A 209 -25.48 -17.32 5.90
CA CYS A 209 -26.09 -18.05 4.78
C CYS A 209 -25.54 -17.55 3.44
N LYS A 210 -25.42 -16.23 3.25
CA LYS A 210 -24.87 -15.65 2.02
C LYS A 210 -23.41 -16.07 1.76
N VAL A 211 -22.61 -16.23 2.81
CA VAL A 211 -21.24 -16.76 2.68
C VAL A 211 -21.29 -18.18 2.12
N LEU A 212 -22.18 -19.04 2.63
CA LEU A 212 -22.32 -20.43 2.16
C LEU A 212 -22.90 -20.53 0.75
N ASP A 213 -23.76 -19.59 0.34
CA ASP A 213 -24.22 -19.50 -1.05
C ASP A 213 -23.07 -19.22 -2.02
N LEU A 214 -22.07 -18.45 -1.60
CA LEU A 214 -20.89 -18.10 -2.40
C LEU A 214 -19.75 -19.13 -2.27
N CYS A 215 -19.62 -19.74 -1.10
CA CYS A 215 -18.59 -20.70 -0.74
C CYS A 215 -19.16 -21.73 0.25
N THR A 216 -19.65 -22.85 -0.29
CA THR A 216 -20.42 -23.86 0.45
C THR A 216 -19.68 -24.46 1.63
N ASP A 217 -18.35 -24.58 1.52
CA ASP A 217 -17.52 -25.32 2.47
C ASP A 217 -16.80 -24.37 3.45
N HIS A 218 -17.28 -23.12 3.57
CA HIS A 218 -16.66 -22.14 4.43
C HIS A 218 -16.89 -22.43 5.92
N VAL A 219 -15.93 -23.13 6.54
CA VAL A 219 -15.96 -23.62 7.93
C VAL A 219 -16.43 -22.57 8.94
N ARG A 220 -15.91 -21.34 8.86
CA ARG A 220 -16.24 -20.27 9.82
C ARG A 220 -17.71 -19.82 9.74
N ALA A 221 -18.31 -19.88 8.56
CA ALA A 221 -19.73 -19.55 8.38
C ALA A 221 -20.63 -20.70 8.86
N LEU A 222 -20.23 -21.96 8.66
CA LEU A 222 -20.93 -23.12 9.23
C LEU A 222 -20.99 -23.05 10.76
N TYR A 223 -19.88 -22.67 11.42
CA TYR A 223 -19.88 -22.42 12.85
C TYR A 223 -20.82 -21.26 13.24
N GLY A 224 -20.81 -20.16 12.48
CA GLY A 224 -21.70 -19.02 12.69
C GLY A 224 -23.20 -19.35 12.60
N LEU A 225 -23.58 -20.39 11.85
CA LEU A 225 -24.97 -20.89 11.80
C LEU A 225 -25.35 -21.80 12.97
N HIS A 226 -24.37 -22.38 13.66
CA HIS A 226 -24.60 -23.30 14.79
C HIS A 226 -24.59 -22.60 16.16
N LEU A 227 -24.02 -21.40 16.24
CA LEU A 227 -24.01 -20.53 17.42
C LEU A 227 -25.35 -19.82 17.61
#